data_AF-A0A7C2A9Z5-F1
#
_entry.id   AF-A0A7C2A9Z5-F1
#
_cell.length_a   1.000
_cell.length_b   1.000
_cell.length_c   1.000
_cell.angle_alpha   90.00
_cell.angle_beta   90.00
_cell.angle_gamma   90.00
#
_symmetry.space_group_name_H-M   'P 1'
#
loop_
_entity.id
_entity.type
_entity.pdbx_description
1 polymer ?
#
loop_
_entity_poly.entity_id
_entity_poly.type
_entity_poly.pdbx_seq_one_letter_code
_entity_poly.pdbx_strand_id
1 'polypeptide(L)'
;MEECRNDIFTPNGYICTTMYEKNGLKPSQHNCNYPLTHENVLTEWKKGYGIVNWWAHGTLRASSRKVWENDDGDNIPERNEINWPKFIETRDVPDLNDEKPSIVFSCSCDTAWPEEEGSLGNSLMKTGAVAFIGAARTSWSTVGWKDETDGGNMAINYFFFRNLLTHHQKVGEALYNSKINYFTSFNWWGWMIYQDMYGFNLYGDPSMVLELPNYPPSPPSNPYPAEDATNVNPNITLSWDECMDPEGDEVYYDVYLKEDEEPDEHDLIAHDLTEPNYNVKLNENTHYFWKVVAKDEKGLWREGPIWEFYTIDTMPPTIERVTPKQGYLYVSGGEKRQTLLGKTIILGWVEAKVHAEDNMGLEKVVFHVDGQPRHTCYVPPYSWRWDETIFGRHSLKTVAYDHAGNIATDEIKIIIFNISV
;
A
#
# COMPACT_ATOMS: atom_id res chain seq x y z
N MET A 1 13.29 -18.11 28.55
CA MET A 1 13.83 -17.86 27.18
C MET A 1 12.97 -18.54 26.13
N GLU A 2 12.70 -19.84 26.23
CA GLU A 2 11.79 -20.55 25.30
C GLU A 2 10.38 -19.95 25.29
N GLU A 3 9.79 -19.64 26.45
CA GLU A 3 8.48 -18.97 26.50
C GLU A 3 8.48 -17.62 25.76
N CYS A 4 9.45 -16.74 25.99
CA CYS A 4 9.55 -15.50 25.21
C CYS A 4 9.65 -15.77 23.71
N ARG A 5 10.35 -16.82 23.29
CA ARG A 5 10.45 -17.18 21.87
C ARG A 5 9.09 -17.62 21.31
N ASN A 6 8.44 -18.56 21.99
CA ASN A 6 7.25 -19.23 21.50
C ASN A 6 6.01 -18.32 21.58
N ASP A 7 5.89 -17.53 22.64
CA ASP A 7 4.68 -16.74 22.92
C ASP A 7 4.76 -15.31 22.39
N ILE A 8 5.98 -14.77 22.24
CA ILE A 8 6.18 -13.35 21.95
C ILE A 8 6.95 -13.18 20.65
N PHE A 9 8.18 -13.67 20.54
CA PHE A 9 9.03 -13.35 19.40
C PHE A 9 8.51 -13.95 18.09
N THR A 10 8.30 -15.27 18.04
CA THR A 10 7.84 -15.94 16.82
C THR A 10 6.44 -15.48 16.37
N PRO A 11 5.44 -15.32 17.26
CA PRO A 11 4.14 -14.78 16.87
C PRO A 11 4.18 -13.35 16.34
N ASN A 12 5.14 -12.52 16.79
CA ASN A 12 5.37 -11.17 16.27
C ASN A 12 6.36 -11.15 15.08
N GLY A 13 6.56 -12.28 14.40
CA GLY A 13 7.31 -12.36 13.15
C GLY A 13 8.84 -12.37 13.28
N TYR A 14 9.39 -12.45 14.50
CA TYR A 14 10.83 -12.47 14.69
C TYR A 14 11.43 -13.85 14.38
N ILE A 15 12.53 -13.83 13.62
CA ILE A 15 13.39 -15.01 13.41
C ILE A 15 14.39 -15.07 14.56
N CYS A 16 14.36 -16.16 15.32
CA CYS A 16 15.19 -16.31 16.53
C CYS A 16 16.35 -17.29 16.33
N THR A 17 17.56 -16.83 16.61
CA THR A 17 18.73 -17.70 16.83
C THR A 17 18.85 -18.02 18.32
N THR A 18 18.90 -19.29 18.66
CA THR A 18 18.92 -19.76 20.06
C THR A 18 20.23 -20.42 20.42
N MET A 19 20.65 -20.18 21.67
CA MET A 19 21.85 -20.78 22.25
C MET A 19 21.60 -21.29 23.65
N TYR A 20 21.96 -22.55 23.91
CA TYR A 20 21.84 -23.19 25.23
C TYR A 20 23.13 -23.88 25.65
N GLU A 21 23.34 -24.04 26.96
CA GLU A 21 24.50 -24.75 27.49
C GLU A 21 24.49 -26.22 27.03
N LYS A 22 25.56 -26.66 26.35
CA LYS A 22 25.70 -28.02 25.81
C LYS A 22 26.95 -28.76 26.31
N ASN A 23 27.73 -28.14 27.18
CA ASN A 23 28.91 -28.71 27.81
C ASN A 23 28.62 -29.22 29.22
N GLY A 24 29.58 -29.99 29.74
CA GLY A 24 29.55 -30.53 31.10
C GLY A 24 28.73 -31.80 31.21
N LEU A 25 28.57 -32.27 32.46
CA LEU A 25 27.94 -33.53 32.80
C LEU A 25 26.41 -33.49 32.77
N LYS A 26 25.81 -32.29 32.83
CA LYS A 26 24.36 -32.06 32.74
C LYS A 26 24.04 -30.90 31.79
N PRO A 27 24.21 -31.08 30.47
CA PRO A 27 23.89 -30.06 29.49
C PRO A 27 22.37 -29.82 29.40
N SER A 28 21.99 -28.66 28.88
CA SER A 28 20.60 -28.32 28.58
C SER A 28 19.99 -29.32 27.59
N GLN A 29 18.75 -29.72 27.87
CA GLN A 29 17.99 -30.63 27.01
C GLN A 29 17.22 -29.89 25.90
N HIS A 30 17.15 -28.56 25.94
CA HIS A 30 16.47 -27.77 24.90
C HIS A 30 17.24 -27.78 23.59
N ASN A 31 16.54 -27.89 22.46
CA ASN A 31 17.16 -27.72 21.15
C ASN A 31 17.62 -26.26 20.96
N CYS A 32 18.76 -26.08 20.30
CA CYS A 32 19.30 -24.76 19.97
C CYS A 32 19.98 -24.78 18.60
N ASN A 33 20.13 -23.61 18.00
CA ASN A 33 20.90 -23.46 16.76
C ASN A 33 22.40 -23.67 17.02
N TYR A 34 22.91 -23.15 18.14
CA TYR A 34 24.32 -23.27 18.51
C TYR A 34 24.48 -23.55 20.01
N PRO A 35 25.52 -24.29 20.44
CA PRO A 35 25.94 -24.31 21.84
C PRO A 35 26.23 -22.90 22.37
N LEU A 36 25.84 -22.60 23.60
CA LEU A 36 26.16 -21.34 24.26
C LEU A 36 27.65 -21.31 24.61
N THR A 37 28.45 -20.71 23.73
CA THR A 37 29.88 -20.47 23.93
C THR A 37 30.22 -19.02 23.61
N HIS A 38 31.34 -18.53 24.14
CA HIS A 38 31.86 -17.19 23.83
C HIS A 38 32.01 -16.98 22.31
N GLU A 39 32.63 -17.92 21.61
CA GLU A 39 32.85 -17.86 20.17
C GLU A 39 31.54 -17.79 19.37
N ASN A 40 30.55 -18.62 19.70
CA ASN A 40 29.28 -18.63 19.00
C ASN A 40 28.50 -17.32 19.21
N VAL A 41 28.48 -16.80 20.45
CA VAL A 41 27.82 -15.52 20.76
C VAL A 41 28.42 -14.38 19.95
N LEU A 42 29.74 -14.24 19.92
CA LEU A 42 30.39 -13.16 19.16
C LEU A 42 30.20 -13.32 17.66
N THR A 43 30.31 -14.55 17.14
CA THR A 43 30.14 -14.84 15.71
C THR A 43 28.73 -14.52 15.24
N GLU A 44 27.71 -14.89 16.02
CA GLU A 44 26.34 -14.57 15.66
C GLU A 44 26.08 -13.08 15.81
N TRP A 45 26.37 -12.47 16.97
CA TRP A 45 26.00 -11.06 17.21
C TRP A 45 26.59 -10.12 16.14
N LYS A 46 27.80 -10.39 15.62
CA LYS A 46 28.41 -9.66 14.50
C LYS A 46 27.54 -9.60 13.23
N LYS A 47 26.64 -10.56 13.01
CA LYS A 47 25.71 -10.57 11.85
C LYS A 47 24.59 -9.52 11.97
N GLY A 48 24.37 -8.95 13.15
CA GLY A 48 23.35 -7.95 13.43
C GLY A 48 22.04 -8.56 13.92
N TYR A 49 21.57 -8.10 15.08
CA TYR A 49 20.32 -8.54 15.73
C TYR A 49 19.60 -7.33 16.31
N GLY A 50 18.29 -7.19 16.06
CA GLY A 50 17.50 -6.11 16.67
C GLY A 50 17.26 -6.30 18.17
N ILE A 51 17.27 -7.56 18.64
CA ILE A 51 17.06 -7.93 20.04
C ILE A 51 18.11 -8.96 20.44
N VAL A 52 18.73 -8.76 21.61
CA VAL A 52 19.56 -9.77 22.26
C VAL A 52 19.06 -9.95 23.69
N ASN A 53 18.67 -11.17 24.03
CA ASN A 53 18.06 -11.49 25.31
C ASN A 53 18.76 -12.72 25.91
N TRP A 54 19.07 -12.70 27.20
CA TRP A 54 19.65 -13.86 27.88
C TRP A 54 19.24 -13.99 29.34
N TRP A 55 19.41 -15.22 29.85
CA TRP A 55 19.35 -15.56 31.26
C TRP A 55 20.63 -16.26 31.67
N ALA A 56 21.37 -15.65 32.58
CA ALA A 56 22.70 -16.11 32.94
C ALA A 56 23.16 -15.58 34.30
N HIS A 57 24.33 -16.04 34.73
CA HIS A 57 24.99 -15.42 35.87
C HIS A 57 25.74 -14.18 35.41
N GLY A 58 25.70 -13.14 36.25
CA GLY A 58 26.31 -11.86 35.95
C GLY A 58 27.39 -11.48 36.94
N THR A 59 28.33 -10.72 36.42
CA THR A 59 29.27 -9.90 37.18
C THR A 59 29.29 -8.52 36.55
N LEU A 60 29.96 -7.57 37.20
CA LEU A 60 30.11 -6.21 36.68
C LEU A 60 30.50 -6.17 35.19
N ARG A 61 31.42 -7.04 34.76
CA ARG A 61 32.05 -6.98 33.42
C ARG A 61 31.69 -8.13 32.48
N ALA A 62 30.85 -9.08 32.90
CA ALA A 62 30.60 -10.28 32.11
C ALA A 62 29.30 -10.99 32.48
N SER A 63 28.72 -11.68 31.50
CA SER A 63 27.76 -12.75 31.76
C SER A 63 28.39 -14.12 31.50
N SER A 64 28.10 -15.06 32.39
CA SER A 64 28.72 -16.38 32.45
C SER A 64 27.67 -17.48 32.46
N ARG A 65 28.02 -18.57 31.79
CA ARG A 65 27.29 -19.84 31.81
C ARG A 65 27.77 -20.68 33.00
N LYS A 66 26.94 -21.62 33.45
CA LYS A 66 27.24 -22.52 34.58
C LYS A 66 27.43 -23.93 34.04
N VAL A 67 28.63 -24.50 34.19
CA VAL A 67 28.98 -25.82 33.66
C VAL A 67 29.43 -26.72 34.80
N TRP A 68 28.79 -27.87 34.95
CA TRP A 68 29.28 -28.93 35.83
C TRP A 68 30.31 -29.76 35.06
N GLU A 69 31.60 -29.53 35.30
CA GLU A 69 32.68 -30.05 34.44
C GLU A 69 33.15 -31.45 34.80
N ASN A 70 33.15 -31.78 36.08
CA ASN A 70 33.67 -33.03 36.62
C ASN A 70 32.88 -33.42 37.87
N ASP A 71 32.82 -34.70 38.18
CA ASP A 71 32.08 -35.28 39.29
C ASP A 71 33.04 -36.18 40.07
N ASP A 72 33.12 -36.01 41.38
CA ASP A 72 33.97 -36.82 42.26
C ASP A 72 33.40 -38.24 42.53
N GLY A 73 32.20 -38.50 42.00
CA GLY A 73 31.55 -39.80 41.95
C GLY A 73 30.27 -39.88 42.79
N ASP A 74 29.85 -38.77 43.41
CA ASP A 74 28.60 -38.71 44.19
C ASP A 74 27.39 -38.26 43.35
N ASN A 75 27.62 -37.78 42.12
CA ASN A 75 26.61 -37.33 41.16
C ASN A 75 25.76 -36.16 41.70
N ILE A 76 26.36 -35.29 42.53
CA ILE A 76 25.81 -34.06 43.08
C ILE A 76 26.73 -32.90 42.69
N PRO A 77 26.25 -31.84 42.02
CA PRO A 77 27.14 -30.75 41.62
C PRO A 77 27.67 -29.92 42.80
N GLU A 78 28.99 -29.83 42.91
CA GLU A 78 29.67 -29.12 44.00
C GLU A 78 30.43 -27.87 43.55
N ARG A 79 30.79 -26.99 44.49
CA ARG A 79 31.42 -25.71 44.15
C ARG A 79 32.76 -25.86 43.39
N ASN A 80 33.56 -26.87 43.73
CA ASN A 80 34.84 -27.22 43.10
C ASN A 80 34.69 -27.91 41.74
N GLU A 81 33.47 -28.27 41.36
CA GLU A 81 33.14 -28.98 40.13
C GLU A 81 32.45 -28.09 39.09
N ILE A 82 31.98 -26.92 39.53
CA ILE A 82 31.34 -25.94 38.67
C ILE A 82 32.38 -24.98 38.09
N ASN A 83 32.43 -24.92 36.76
CA ASN A 83 33.08 -23.85 36.03
C ASN A 83 32.07 -22.77 35.61
N TRP A 84 32.59 -21.55 35.49
CA TRP A 84 31.84 -20.35 35.13
C TRP A 84 32.40 -19.69 33.86
N PRO A 85 32.38 -20.38 32.71
CA PRO A 85 32.88 -19.78 31.48
C PRO A 85 32.05 -18.55 31.12
N LYS A 86 32.71 -17.47 30.74
CA LYS A 86 32.06 -16.27 30.20
C LYS A 86 31.60 -16.54 28.78
N PHE A 87 30.44 -16.03 28.40
CA PHE A 87 30.01 -16.02 26.99
C PHE A 87 29.98 -14.61 26.39
N ILE A 88 30.01 -13.57 27.23
CA ILE A 88 30.17 -12.18 26.81
C ILE A 88 30.83 -11.39 27.95
N GLU A 89 31.75 -10.51 27.61
CA GLU A 89 32.39 -9.59 28.53
C GLU A 89 32.76 -8.26 27.88
N THR A 90 33.08 -7.27 28.70
CA THR A 90 33.32 -5.88 28.26
C THR A 90 34.42 -5.75 27.22
N ARG A 91 35.42 -6.64 27.23
CA ARG A 91 36.52 -6.63 26.23
C ARG A 91 36.08 -7.08 24.83
N ASP A 92 34.93 -7.73 24.71
CA ASP A 92 34.41 -8.20 23.42
C ASP A 92 33.58 -7.12 22.71
N VAL A 93 33.08 -6.15 23.47
CA VAL A 93 32.12 -5.13 23.01
C VAL A 93 32.60 -4.34 21.78
N PRO A 94 33.88 -3.91 21.67
CA PRO A 94 34.37 -3.21 20.48
C PRO A 94 34.28 -4.02 19.18
N ASP A 95 34.15 -5.34 19.26
CA ASP A 95 34.06 -6.22 18.09
C ASP A 95 32.60 -6.51 17.68
N LEU A 96 31.60 -6.00 18.41
CA LEU A 96 30.18 -6.25 18.10
C LEU A 96 29.68 -5.37 16.94
N ASN A 97 28.57 -5.77 16.34
CA ASN A 97 27.93 -4.99 15.28
C ASN A 97 27.23 -3.75 15.87
N ASP A 98 27.65 -2.57 15.45
CA ASP A 98 27.09 -1.27 15.86
C ASP A 98 26.33 -0.55 14.73
N GLU A 99 26.28 -1.12 13.52
CA GLU A 99 25.44 -0.61 12.43
C GLU A 99 23.95 -0.93 12.68
N LYS A 100 23.68 -1.98 13.45
CA LYS A 100 22.35 -2.42 13.86
C LYS A 100 22.32 -2.74 15.35
N PRO A 101 22.46 -1.72 16.22
CA PRO A 101 22.60 -1.90 17.65
C PRO A 101 21.32 -2.51 18.25
N SER A 102 21.49 -3.46 19.19
CA SER A 102 20.38 -4.26 19.71
C SER A 102 19.65 -3.60 20.89
N ILE A 103 18.37 -3.92 21.08
CA ILE A 103 17.74 -3.86 22.40
C ILE A 103 18.23 -5.08 23.19
N VAL A 104 19.02 -4.84 24.23
CA VAL A 104 19.62 -5.89 25.05
C VAL A 104 18.86 -6.04 26.36
N PHE A 105 18.40 -7.24 26.68
CA PHE A 105 17.88 -7.56 28.00
C PHE A 105 18.76 -8.62 28.67
N SER A 106 19.42 -8.20 29.75
CA SER A 106 20.36 -8.97 30.53
C SER A 106 19.72 -9.44 31.83
N CYS A 107 19.21 -10.66 31.87
CA CYS A 107 18.80 -11.29 33.13
C CYS A 107 20.03 -11.87 33.85
N SER A 108 20.95 -10.97 34.22
CA SER A 108 22.23 -11.26 34.87
C SER A 108 22.52 -10.22 35.94
N CYS A 109 22.97 -10.66 37.11
CA CYS A 109 23.36 -9.79 38.23
C CYS A 109 24.42 -8.76 37.83
N ASP A 110 24.33 -7.55 38.40
CA ASP A 110 25.40 -6.54 38.40
C ASP A 110 25.86 -6.03 37.02
N THR A 111 25.22 -6.46 35.93
CA THR A 111 25.63 -6.10 34.56
C THR A 111 25.30 -4.66 34.21
N ALA A 112 24.38 -4.03 34.92
CA ALA A 112 23.88 -2.68 34.65
C ALA A 112 24.23 -1.70 35.78
N TRP A 113 25.41 -1.86 36.38
CA TRP A 113 25.87 -1.06 37.52
C TRP A 113 26.18 0.39 37.08
N PRO A 114 25.37 1.39 37.49
CA PRO A 114 25.48 2.76 36.95
C PRO A 114 26.73 3.51 37.41
N GLU A 115 27.23 3.21 38.61
CA GLU A 115 28.40 3.88 39.18
C GLU A 115 29.73 3.42 38.57
N GLU A 116 29.72 2.36 37.77
CA GLU A 116 30.92 1.70 37.26
C GLU A 116 30.99 1.82 35.74
N GLU A 117 31.85 2.71 35.25
CA GLU A 117 31.97 3.00 33.82
C GLU A 117 32.33 1.75 33.00
N GLY A 118 33.07 0.81 33.61
CA GLY A 118 33.43 -0.46 32.99
C GLY A 118 32.39 -1.55 33.13
N SER A 119 31.13 -1.25 33.50
CA SER A 119 30.07 -2.26 33.53
C SER A 119 29.74 -2.76 32.13
N LEU A 120 29.24 -4.00 32.03
CA LEU A 120 28.87 -4.62 30.76
C LEU A 120 27.80 -3.80 30.02
N GLY A 121 26.76 -3.36 30.73
CA GLY A 121 25.68 -2.55 30.18
C GLY A 121 26.18 -1.19 29.68
N ASN A 122 27.00 -0.49 30.46
CA ASN A 122 27.57 0.79 30.01
C ASN A 122 28.51 0.62 28.81
N SER A 123 29.24 -0.50 28.75
CA SER A 123 30.09 -0.80 27.58
C SER A 123 29.23 -1.03 26.33
N LEU A 124 28.17 -1.82 26.43
CA LEU A 124 27.25 -2.10 25.31
C LEU A 124 26.50 -0.85 24.83
N MET A 125 26.16 0.08 25.73
CA MET A 125 25.57 1.37 25.33
C MET A 125 26.53 2.27 24.54
N LYS A 126 27.85 2.03 24.62
CA LYS A 126 28.84 2.72 23.80
C LYS A 126 29.00 2.05 22.42
N THR A 127 28.73 0.75 22.32
CA THR A 127 28.88 -0.03 21.08
C THR A 127 28.04 -1.32 21.18
N GLY A 128 27.13 -1.52 20.23
CA GLY A 128 26.36 -2.77 20.06
C GLY A 128 24.97 -2.79 20.70
N ALA A 129 24.58 -1.79 21.49
CA ALA A 129 23.23 -1.66 22.03
C ALA A 129 22.65 -0.26 21.90
N VAL A 130 21.39 -0.18 21.48
CA VAL A 130 20.60 1.07 21.45
C VAL A 130 19.80 1.26 22.75
N ALA A 131 19.51 0.14 23.42
CA ALA A 131 18.96 0.10 24.76
C ALA A 131 19.52 -1.11 25.51
N PHE A 132 19.82 -0.93 26.79
CA PHE A 132 20.26 -2.00 27.68
C PHE A 132 19.37 -2.03 28.92
N ILE A 133 18.72 -3.16 29.14
CA ILE A 133 17.93 -3.45 30.33
C ILE A 133 18.68 -4.50 31.14
N GLY A 134 19.03 -4.19 32.39
CA GLY A 134 19.71 -5.15 33.25
C GLY A 134 19.71 -4.75 34.71
N ALA A 135 20.19 -5.66 35.57
CA ALA A 135 20.23 -5.46 37.00
C ALA A 135 21.45 -4.61 37.41
N ALA A 136 21.20 -3.52 38.14
CA ALA A 136 22.22 -2.66 38.72
C ALA A 136 22.94 -3.30 39.92
N ARG A 137 22.36 -4.35 40.50
CA ARG A 137 22.88 -5.12 41.63
C ARG A 137 22.56 -6.61 41.42
N THR A 138 22.77 -7.42 42.46
CA THR A 138 22.28 -8.80 42.50
C THR A 138 20.79 -8.85 42.17
N SER A 139 20.42 -9.75 41.26
CA SER A 139 19.03 -10.05 40.90
C SER A 139 18.68 -11.48 41.30
N TRP A 140 17.39 -11.72 41.55
CA TRP A 140 16.86 -13.01 41.97
C TRP A 140 16.12 -13.69 40.83
N SER A 141 16.14 -15.00 40.81
CA SER A 141 15.49 -15.80 39.78
C SER A 141 14.86 -17.05 40.38
N THR A 142 13.86 -17.58 39.71
CA THR A 142 13.21 -18.84 40.08
C THR A 142 13.91 -19.97 39.33
N VAL A 143 14.45 -20.94 40.08
CA VAL A 143 15.09 -22.12 39.48
C VAL A 143 14.02 -23.01 38.87
N GLY A 144 14.22 -23.41 37.61
CA GLY A 144 13.24 -24.23 36.89
C GLY A 144 12.02 -23.45 36.42
N TRP A 145 12.17 -22.14 36.18
CA TRP A 145 11.15 -21.26 35.63
C TRP A 145 10.48 -21.86 34.38
N LYS A 146 9.15 -21.97 34.41
CA LYS A 146 8.32 -22.59 33.39
C LYS A 146 7.61 -21.56 32.54
N ASP A 147 6.95 -20.60 33.18
CA ASP A 147 6.09 -19.61 32.55
C ASP A 147 6.03 -18.31 33.36
N GLU A 148 5.28 -17.33 32.87
CA GLU A 148 5.19 -16.00 33.44
C GLU A 148 4.70 -15.96 34.90
N THR A 149 4.14 -17.05 35.44
CA THR A 149 3.61 -17.14 36.80
C THR A 149 4.66 -17.52 37.85
N ASP A 150 5.89 -17.87 37.44
CA ASP A 150 6.94 -18.34 38.36
C ASP A 150 7.74 -17.20 39.01
N GLY A 151 7.52 -15.94 38.61
CA GLY A 151 8.25 -14.79 39.15
C GLY A 151 9.73 -14.73 38.76
N GLY A 152 10.57 -14.12 39.60
CA GLY A 152 11.98 -13.90 39.30
C GLY A 152 12.25 -12.85 38.21
N ASN A 153 13.53 -12.55 38.00
CA ASN A 153 13.97 -11.63 36.95
C ASN A 153 13.49 -12.02 35.54
N MET A 154 13.22 -13.30 35.30
CA MET A 154 12.64 -13.82 34.06
C MET A 154 11.19 -13.37 33.82
N ALA A 155 10.39 -13.16 34.87
CA ALA A 155 9.06 -12.60 34.70
C ALA A 155 9.11 -11.14 34.24
N ILE A 156 10.04 -10.33 34.77
CA ILE A 156 10.25 -8.95 34.29
C ILE A 156 10.64 -8.95 32.80
N ASN A 157 11.54 -9.86 32.41
CA ASN A 157 11.94 -10.05 31.02
C ASN A 157 10.77 -10.39 30.10
N TYR A 158 9.99 -11.39 30.49
CA TYR A 158 8.82 -11.84 29.73
C TYR A 158 7.82 -10.70 29.56
N PHE A 159 7.44 -10.03 30.65
CA PHE A 159 6.49 -8.92 30.59
C PHE A 159 7.03 -7.73 29.80
N PHE A 160 8.33 -7.43 29.88
CA PHE A 160 8.94 -6.36 29.09
C PHE A 160 8.76 -6.63 27.59
N PHE A 161 9.14 -7.81 27.12
CA PHE A 161 9.03 -8.12 25.69
C PHE A 161 7.57 -8.28 25.24
N ARG A 162 6.67 -8.76 26.10
CA ARG A 162 5.24 -8.80 25.80
C ARG A 162 4.69 -7.39 25.62
N ASN A 163 5.03 -6.47 26.51
CA ASN A 163 4.62 -5.08 26.41
C ASN A 163 5.22 -4.39 25.17
N LEU A 164 6.51 -4.60 24.90
CA LEU A 164 7.22 -3.98 23.78
C LEU A 164 6.74 -4.50 22.43
N LEU A 165 6.61 -5.82 22.28
CA LEU A 165 6.40 -6.45 20.96
C LEU A 165 4.94 -6.77 20.67
N THR A 166 4.17 -7.17 21.68
CA THR A 166 2.76 -7.55 21.51
C THR A 166 1.81 -6.39 21.78
N HIS A 167 2.20 -5.47 22.67
CA HIS A 167 1.41 -4.28 22.99
C HIS A 167 1.99 -2.99 22.39
N HIS A 168 3.06 -3.10 21.59
CA HIS A 168 3.69 -2.00 20.86
C HIS A 168 4.01 -0.77 21.74
N GLN A 169 4.33 -1.00 23.02
CA GLN A 169 4.67 0.08 23.94
C GLN A 169 6.07 0.61 23.66
N LYS A 170 6.29 1.89 23.98
CA LYS A 170 7.63 2.49 24.02
C LYS A 170 8.53 1.72 24.99
N VAL A 171 9.84 1.65 24.73
CA VAL A 171 10.78 0.84 25.53
C VAL A 171 10.74 1.18 27.03
N GLY A 172 10.65 2.47 27.37
CA GLY A 172 10.54 2.89 28.77
C GLY A 172 9.22 2.51 29.42
N GLU A 173 8.11 2.67 28.69
CA GLU A 173 6.77 2.28 29.15
C GLU A 173 6.66 0.76 29.33
N ALA A 174 7.21 -0.01 28.39
CA ALA A 174 7.23 -1.47 28.45
C ALA A 174 7.94 -1.97 29.72
N LEU A 175 9.07 -1.36 30.10
CA LEU A 175 9.79 -1.70 31.34
C LEU A 175 9.05 -1.21 32.59
N TYR A 176 8.44 -0.03 32.54
CA TYR A 176 7.65 0.47 33.66
C TYR A 176 6.47 -0.47 33.95
N ASN A 177 5.68 -0.80 32.93
CA ASN A 177 4.53 -1.69 33.06
C ASN A 177 4.93 -3.13 33.42
N SER A 178 6.10 -3.61 32.95
CA SER A 178 6.58 -4.93 33.35
C SER A 178 6.90 -5.01 34.85
N LYS A 179 7.44 -3.93 35.43
CA LYS A 179 7.65 -3.82 36.88
C LYS A 179 6.35 -3.77 37.67
N ILE A 180 5.32 -3.08 37.16
CA ILE A 180 3.99 -3.08 37.78
C ILE A 180 3.40 -4.49 37.78
N ASN A 181 3.40 -5.17 36.62
CA ASN A 181 2.91 -6.55 36.50
C ASN A 181 3.68 -7.50 37.40
N TYR A 182 5.00 -7.34 37.48
CA TYR A 182 5.85 -8.13 38.36
C TYR A 182 5.50 -7.93 39.84
N PHE A 183 5.37 -6.68 40.28
CA PHE A 183 5.02 -6.35 41.65
C PHE A 183 3.65 -6.89 42.05
N THR A 184 2.63 -6.67 41.23
CA THR A 184 1.25 -7.06 41.54
C THR A 184 1.07 -8.59 41.54
N SER A 185 1.80 -9.31 40.69
CA SER A 185 1.68 -10.77 40.56
C SER A 185 2.51 -11.53 41.60
N PHE A 186 3.63 -10.97 42.06
CA PHE A 186 4.61 -11.69 42.88
C PHE A 186 4.90 -11.06 44.25
N ASN A 187 4.08 -10.13 44.74
CA ASN A 187 4.29 -9.48 46.05
C ASN A 187 4.47 -10.47 47.23
N TRP A 188 4.00 -11.72 47.08
CA TRP A 188 4.21 -12.80 48.05
C TRP A 188 5.67 -13.27 48.19
N TRP A 189 6.55 -12.93 47.25
CA TRP A 189 7.96 -13.38 47.22
C TRP A 189 8.91 -12.48 48.04
N GLY A 190 8.34 -11.56 48.84
CA GLY A 190 9.03 -10.83 49.89
C GLY A 190 10.01 -9.77 49.38
N TRP A 191 11.15 -9.61 50.04
CA TRP A 191 12.08 -8.52 49.72
C TRP A 191 12.76 -8.67 48.35
N MET A 192 12.82 -9.89 47.79
CA MET A 192 13.47 -10.18 46.51
C MET A 192 12.79 -9.45 45.34
N ILE A 193 11.45 -9.31 45.37
CA ILE A 193 10.74 -8.59 44.31
C ILE A 193 11.09 -7.12 44.26
N TYR A 194 11.24 -6.47 45.42
CA TYR A 194 11.63 -5.07 45.49
C TYR A 194 13.05 -4.90 44.95
N GLN A 195 13.94 -5.84 45.27
CA GLN A 195 15.30 -5.82 44.75
C GLN A 195 15.34 -5.93 43.23
N ASP A 196 14.60 -6.85 42.62
CA ASP A 196 14.55 -6.94 41.15
C ASP A 196 13.84 -5.73 40.53
N MET A 197 12.69 -5.33 41.07
CA MET A 197 11.89 -4.21 40.54
C MET A 197 12.68 -2.90 40.51
N TYR A 198 13.41 -2.59 41.58
CA TYR A 198 14.26 -1.39 41.63
C TYR A 198 15.64 -1.61 40.99
N GLY A 199 16.11 -2.86 40.93
CA GLY A 199 17.42 -3.21 40.39
C GLY A 199 17.48 -3.21 38.87
N PHE A 200 16.41 -3.60 38.18
CA PHE A 200 16.37 -3.60 36.71
C PHE A 200 16.16 -2.20 36.16
N ASN A 201 17.12 -1.67 35.40
CA ASN A 201 17.06 -0.32 34.85
C ASN A 201 17.21 -0.34 33.33
N LEU A 202 16.61 0.65 32.68
CA LEU A 202 16.79 0.94 31.26
C LEU A 202 17.88 2.00 31.11
N TYR A 203 18.87 1.69 30.28
CA TYR A 203 19.83 2.63 29.73
C TYR A 203 19.53 2.78 28.24
N GLY A 204 19.29 4.00 27.76
CA GLY A 204 18.81 4.28 26.40
C GLY A 204 17.65 5.27 26.40
N ASP A 205 17.10 5.58 25.23
CA ASP A 205 15.95 6.49 25.11
C ASP A 205 14.65 5.76 25.52
N PRO A 206 13.97 6.17 26.61
CA PRO A 206 12.72 5.55 27.04
C PRO A 206 11.56 5.79 26.06
N SER A 207 11.67 6.79 25.18
CA SER A 207 10.65 7.12 24.19
C SER A 207 10.76 6.32 22.90
N MET A 208 11.84 5.53 22.75
CA MET A 208 12.07 4.71 21.57
C MET A 208 10.91 3.73 21.34
N VAL A 209 10.47 3.69 20.09
CA VAL A 209 9.47 2.74 19.57
C VAL A 209 10.15 1.77 18.62
N LEU A 210 9.59 0.58 18.47
CA LEU A 210 9.87 -0.26 17.32
C LEU A 210 8.96 0.21 16.21
N GLU A 211 9.49 1.01 15.29
CA GLU A 211 8.74 1.40 14.09
C GLU A 211 8.44 0.14 13.28
N LEU A 212 7.16 -0.17 13.13
CA LEU A 212 6.74 -1.09 12.08
C LEU A 212 7.03 -0.42 10.74
N PRO A 213 7.47 -1.17 9.71
CA PRO A 213 7.63 -0.60 8.38
C PRO A 213 6.30 0.02 7.95
N ASN A 214 6.36 1.27 7.51
CA ASN A 214 5.23 1.97 6.92
C ASN A 214 5.17 1.67 5.42
N TYR A 215 4.00 1.28 4.91
CA TYR A 215 3.76 1.04 3.50
C TYR A 215 2.74 2.05 2.97
N PRO A 216 2.82 2.45 1.68
CA PRO A 216 1.85 3.37 1.14
C PRO A 216 0.45 2.72 1.04
N PRO A 217 -0.62 3.52 1.03
CA PRO A 217 -1.97 3.04 0.77
C PRO A 217 -2.10 2.31 -0.57
N SER A 218 -3.16 1.51 -0.74
CA SER A 218 -3.52 0.98 -2.06
C SER A 218 -3.78 2.12 -3.06
N PRO A 219 -3.45 1.95 -4.36
CA PRO A 219 -3.73 2.98 -5.36
C PRO A 219 -5.24 3.18 -5.56
N PRO A 220 -5.70 4.42 -5.82
CA PRO A 220 -7.08 4.68 -6.23
C PRO A 220 -7.51 3.83 -7.42
N SER A 221 -8.77 3.39 -7.42
CA SER A 221 -9.32 2.50 -8.45
C SER A 221 -10.83 2.69 -8.63
N ASN A 222 -11.40 2.08 -9.67
CA ASN A 222 -12.83 2.12 -10.00
C ASN A 222 -13.43 3.55 -10.05
N PRO A 223 -12.94 4.38 -10.99
CA PRO A 223 -13.37 5.76 -11.09
C PRO A 223 -14.85 5.89 -11.49
N TYR A 224 -15.47 6.97 -11.01
CA TYR A 224 -16.68 7.53 -11.58
C TYR A 224 -16.45 9.03 -11.89
N PRO A 225 -16.71 9.51 -13.13
CA PRO A 225 -17.07 8.76 -14.32
C PRO A 225 -16.14 7.58 -14.61
N ALA A 226 -16.71 6.52 -15.18
CA ALA A 226 -15.89 5.41 -15.66
C ALA A 226 -14.96 5.90 -16.77
N GLU A 227 -13.85 5.18 -16.97
CA GLU A 227 -12.95 5.42 -18.11
C GLU A 227 -13.73 5.44 -19.44
N ASP A 228 -13.36 6.38 -20.32
CA ASP A 228 -13.99 6.62 -21.63
C ASP A 228 -15.49 7.00 -21.56
N ALA A 229 -16.00 7.40 -20.39
CA ALA A 229 -17.39 7.81 -20.27
C ALA A 229 -17.68 9.01 -21.17
N THR A 230 -18.81 8.96 -21.89
CA THR A 230 -19.29 10.07 -22.73
C THR A 230 -20.62 10.58 -22.19
N ASN A 231 -21.02 11.78 -22.62
CA ASN A 231 -22.26 12.41 -22.21
C ASN A 231 -22.40 12.63 -20.69
N VAL A 232 -21.28 12.91 -20.03
CA VAL A 232 -21.24 13.14 -18.58
C VAL A 232 -21.86 14.50 -18.25
N ASN A 233 -22.69 14.55 -17.20
CA ASN A 233 -23.27 15.81 -16.72
C ASN A 233 -22.16 16.73 -16.17
N PRO A 234 -22.06 18.00 -16.59
CA PRO A 234 -21.02 18.89 -16.10
C PRO A 234 -21.08 19.19 -14.60
N ASN A 235 -22.23 19.00 -13.93
CA ASN A 235 -22.29 19.01 -12.46
C ASN A 235 -22.20 17.57 -11.97
N ILE A 236 -21.01 17.14 -11.56
CA ILE A 236 -20.72 15.75 -11.23
C ILE A 236 -20.00 15.61 -9.90
N THR A 237 -20.21 14.45 -9.27
CA THR A 237 -19.37 13.93 -8.19
C THR A 237 -18.36 12.96 -8.80
N LEU A 238 -17.08 13.33 -8.79
CA LEU A 238 -15.99 12.38 -9.04
C LEU A 238 -15.91 11.41 -7.84
N SER A 239 -15.73 10.13 -8.06
CA SER A 239 -15.50 9.17 -6.98
C SER A 239 -14.59 8.02 -7.37
N TRP A 240 -14.00 7.37 -6.38
CA TRP A 240 -13.15 6.19 -6.52
C TRP A 240 -13.43 5.24 -5.35
N ASP A 241 -12.91 4.02 -5.41
CA ASP A 241 -12.98 3.09 -4.28
C ASP A 241 -12.08 3.57 -3.14
N GLU A 242 -12.54 3.35 -1.90
CA GLU A 242 -11.77 3.65 -0.69
C GLU A 242 -10.42 2.91 -0.70
N CYS A 243 -9.34 3.66 -0.54
CA CYS A 243 -8.00 3.11 -0.44
C CYS A 243 -7.72 2.60 0.96
N MET A 244 -7.06 1.45 1.05
CA MET A 244 -6.70 0.82 2.31
C MET A 244 -5.21 0.99 2.58
N ASP A 245 -4.88 1.41 3.79
CA ASP A 245 -3.53 1.38 4.30
C ASP A 245 -3.22 0.02 4.98
N PRO A 246 -2.08 -0.63 4.70
CA PRO A 246 -1.74 -1.93 5.29
C PRO A 246 -1.61 -1.90 6.82
N GLU A 247 -1.24 -0.76 7.39
CA GLU A 247 -1.11 -0.53 8.83
C GLU A 247 -2.42 -0.06 9.47
N GLY A 248 -3.42 0.28 8.64
CA GLY A 248 -4.69 0.84 9.08
C GLY A 248 -4.60 2.32 9.44
N ASP A 249 -3.59 3.03 8.93
CA ASP A 249 -3.48 4.48 9.05
C ASP A 249 -4.62 5.18 8.27
N GLU A 250 -4.94 6.41 8.66
CA GLU A 250 -5.90 7.22 7.93
C GLU A 250 -5.36 7.61 6.54
N VAL A 251 -6.24 7.51 5.52
CA VAL A 251 -5.90 7.83 4.13
C VAL A 251 -6.58 9.12 3.69
N TYR A 252 -5.82 9.98 3.04
CA TYR A 252 -6.25 11.26 2.49
C TYR A 252 -6.09 11.28 0.97
N TYR A 253 -6.88 12.10 0.28
CA TYR A 253 -6.88 12.16 -1.18
C TYR A 253 -6.66 13.58 -1.72
N ASP A 254 -5.79 13.67 -2.71
CA ASP A 254 -5.61 14.84 -3.57
C ASP A 254 -6.14 14.52 -4.97
N VAL A 255 -6.93 15.43 -5.55
CA VAL A 255 -7.60 15.23 -6.84
C VAL A 255 -7.08 16.26 -7.85
N TYR A 256 -6.68 15.79 -9.01
CA TYR A 256 -6.16 16.59 -10.11
C TYR A 256 -7.04 16.41 -11.34
N LEU A 257 -7.35 17.48 -12.07
CA LEU A 257 -8.24 17.44 -13.22
C LEU A 257 -7.89 18.54 -14.21
N LYS A 258 -7.87 18.20 -15.51
CA LYS A 258 -7.44 19.09 -16.59
C LYS A 258 -8.19 18.82 -17.89
N GLU A 259 -8.30 19.86 -18.71
CA GLU A 259 -8.91 19.82 -20.04
C GLU A 259 -7.88 19.41 -21.11
N ASP A 260 -8.28 18.52 -22.02
CA ASP A 260 -7.57 18.13 -23.25
C ASP A 260 -6.13 17.56 -23.10
N GLU A 261 -5.56 17.49 -21.90
CA GLU A 261 -4.25 16.89 -21.62
C GLU A 261 -4.16 16.33 -20.19
N GLU A 262 -3.19 15.43 -19.96
CA GLU A 262 -2.94 14.82 -18.65
C GLU A 262 -2.59 15.86 -17.56
N PRO A 263 -3.14 15.74 -16.34
CA PRO A 263 -2.89 16.68 -15.26
C PRO A 263 -1.50 16.55 -14.64
N ASP A 264 -0.88 17.69 -14.31
CA ASP A 264 0.34 17.77 -13.51
C ASP A 264 0.08 18.32 -12.09
N GLU A 265 1.14 18.56 -11.32
CA GLU A 265 1.05 19.03 -9.94
C GLU A 265 0.34 20.39 -9.75
N HIS A 266 0.24 21.20 -10.81
CA HIS A 266 -0.42 22.51 -10.81
C HIS A 266 -1.93 22.43 -11.06
N ASP A 267 -2.44 21.27 -11.50
CA ASP A 267 -3.85 21.05 -11.85
C ASP A 267 -4.66 20.46 -10.67
N LEU A 268 -4.22 20.75 -9.44
CA LEU A 268 -4.86 20.32 -8.20
C LEU A 268 -6.20 21.05 -7.99
N ILE A 269 -7.29 20.29 -7.90
CA ILE A 269 -8.64 20.83 -7.71
C ILE A 269 -9.21 20.57 -6.31
N ALA A 270 -8.64 19.62 -5.56
CA ALA A 270 -9.00 19.32 -4.18
C ALA A 270 -7.82 18.68 -3.43
N HIS A 271 -7.69 18.93 -2.14
CA HIS A 271 -6.61 18.40 -1.31
C HIS A 271 -7.11 17.90 0.05
N ASP A 272 -6.37 16.95 0.62
CA ASP A 272 -6.60 16.38 1.97
C ASP A 272 -8.04 15.92 2.21
N LEU A 273 -8.69 15.35 1.18
CA LEU A 273 -10.05 14.81 1.33
C LEU A 273 -10.02 13.53 2.15
N THR A 274 -10.96 13.36 3.08
CA THR A 274 -11.12 12.12 3.88
C THR A 274 -12.10 11.14 3.25
N GLU A 275 -12.95 11.63 2.35
CA GLU A 275 -13.96 10.84 1.64
C GLU A 275 -13.48 10.57 0.21
N PRO A 276 -13.76 9.39 -0.37
CA PRO A 276 -13.28 9.03 -1.70
C PRO A 276 -14.16 9.64 -2.82
N ASN A 277 -14.52 10.91 -2.69
CA ASN A 277 -15.35 11.64 -3.65
C ASN A 277 -15.15 13.16 -3.62
N TYR A 278 -15.44 13.82 -4.74
CA TYR A 278 -15.35 15.26 -4.88
C TYR A 278 -16.39 15.83 -5.86
N ASN A 279 -17.15 16.85 -5.46
CA ASN A 279 -18.11 17.52 -6.33
C ASN A 279 -17.43 18.62 -7.14
N VAL A 280 -17.60 18.59 -8.46
CA VAL A 280 -17.01 19.56 -9.39
C VAL A 280 -18.02 20.01 -10.44
N LYS A 281 -17.87 21.25 -10.89
CA LYS A 281 -18.61 21.81 -12.02
C LYS A 281 -17.66 22.05 -13.19
N LEU A 282 -17.99 21.46 -14.33
CA LEU A 282 -17.16 21.38 -15.53
C LEU A 282 -17.78 22.16 -16.70
N ASN A 283 -17.02 22.30 -17.78
CA ASN A 283 -17.49 22.81 -19.05
C ASN A 283 -18.19 21.71 -19.86
N GLU A 284 -19.21 22.10 -20.64
CA GLU A 284 -19.88 21.21 -21.61
C GLU A 284 -18.98 20.99 -22.84
N ASN A 285 -19.21 19.91 -23.58
CA ASN A 285 -18.45 19.55 -24.77
C ASN A 285 -16.92 19.62 -24.58
N THR A 286 -16.43 19.05 -23.48
CA THR A 286 -15.03 19.14 -23.08
C THR A 286 -14.51 17.75 -22.69
N HIS A 287 -13.28 17.45 -23.11
CA HIS A 287 -12.57 16.25 -22.74
C HIS A 287 -11.75 16.50 -21.48
N TYR A 288 -11.93 15.70 -20.44
CA TYR A 288 -11.24 15.84 -19.17
C TYR A 288 -10.38 14.63 -18.86
N PHE A 289 -9.16 14.90 -18.41
CA PHE A 289 -8.26 13.94 -17.79
C PHE A 289 -8.18 14.22 -16.30
N TRP A 290 -8.17 13.18 -15.47
CA TRP A 290 -8.07 13.34 -14.02
C TRP A 290 -7.34 12.17 -13.37
N LYS A 291 -6.81 12.42 -12.18
CA LYS A 291 -6.19 11.40 -11.35
C LYS A 291 -6.37 11.72 -9.88
N VAL A 292 -6.16 10.71 -9.04
CA VAL A 292 -6.20 10.82 -7.59
C VAL A 292 -4.90 10.29 -7.01
N VAL A 293 -4.38 10.99 -6.00
CA VAL A 293 -3.26 10.54 -5.19
C VAL A 293 -3.78 10.24 -3.78
N ALA A 294 -3.61 8.99 -3.33
CA ALA A 294 -3.89 8.59 -1.96
C ALA A 294 -2.61 8.71 -1.11
N LYS A 295 -2.71 9.26 0.10
CA LYS A 295 -1.59 9.47 1.01
C LYS A 295 -1.95 9.08 2.44
N ASP A 296 -1.00 8.53 3.18
CA ASP A 296 -1.15 8.23 4.61
C ASP A 296 -0.75 9.44 5.49
N GLU A 297 -1.01 9.36 6.79
CA GLU A 297 -0.64 10.40 7.77
C GLU A 297 0.89 10.57 7.95
N LYS A 298 1.68 9.58 7.52
CA LYS A 298 3.15 9.54 7.64
C LYS A 298 3.85 10.02 6.37
N GLY A 299 3.11 10.42 5.33
CA GLY A 299 3.59 11.02 4.10
C GLY A 299 4.00 10.05 2.99
N LEU A 300 3.70 8.75 3.10
CA LEU A 300 3.78 7.85 1.94
C LEU A 300 2.52 7.98 1.09
N TRP A 301 2.66 7.72 -0.20
CA TRP A 301 1.59 7.96 -1.16
C TRP A 301 1.60 6.96 -2.31
N ARG A 302 0.44 6.85 -2.96
CA ARG A 302 0.21 6.10 -4.18
C ARG A 302 -0.67 6.91 -5.14
N GLU A 303 -0.17 7.05 -6.36
CA GLU A 303 -0.93 7.62 -7.47
C GLU A 303 -1.77 6.52 -8.14
N GLY A 304 -3.01 6.86 -8.51
CA GLY A 304 -3.87 6.01 -9.34
C GLY A 304 -3.54 6.14 -10.84
N PRO A 305 -4.25 5.40 -11.71
CA PRO A 305 -4.19 5.66 -13.15
C PRO A 305 -4.68 7.07 -13.50
N ILE A 306 -4.30 7.55 -14.68
CA ILE A 306 -4.98 8.69 -15.30
C ILE A 306 -6.26 8.15 -15.93
N TRP A 307 -7.37 8.84 -15.67
CA TRP A 307 -8.68 8.53 -16.22
C TRP A 307 -9.19 9.64 -17.11
N GLU A 308 -9.98 9.29 -18.12
CA GLU A 308 -10.54 10.26 -19.06
C GLU A 308 -12.05 10.10 -19.29
N PHE A 309 -12.73 11.22 -19.52
CA PHE A 309 -14.15 11.24 -19.89
C PHE A 309 -14.53 12.52 -20.65
N TYR A 310 -15.66 12.46 -21.35
CA TYR A 310 -16.25 13.58 -22.09
C TYR A 310 -17.54 14.05 -21.43
N THR A 311 -17.65 15.35 -21.22
CA THR A 311 -18.92 15.97 -20.83
C THR A 311 -19.91 15.99 -22.00
N ILE A 312 -21.17 16.29 -21.69
CA ILE A 312 -22.27 16.31 -22.66
C ILE A 312 -21.93 17.08 -23.96
N ASP A 313 -22.17 16.42 -25.11
CA ASP A 313 -22.09 17.09 -26.41
C ASP A 313 -23.31 17.98 -26.63
N THR A 314 -23.07 19.20 -27.08
CA THR A 314 -24.13 20.12 -27.49
C THR A 314 -23.95 20.62 -28.93
N MET A 315 -22.88 20.21 -29.60
CA MET A 315 -22.59 20.58 -30.97
C MET A 315 -23.30 19.60 -31.92
N PRO A 316 -24.12 20.10 -32.86
CA PRO A 316 -24.74 19.22 -33.83
C PRO A 316 -23.74 18.81 -34.92
N PRO A 317 -23.96 17.63 -35.54
CA PRO A 317 -23.23 17.22 -36.72
C PRO A 317 -23.22 18.25 -37.85
N THR A 318 -22.28 18.09 -38.77
CA THR A 318 -22.28 18.79 -40.05
C THR A 318 -22.62 17.82 -41.18
N ILE A 319 -23.29 18.31 -42.24
CA ILE A 319 -23.58 17.54 -43.46
C ILE A 319 -23.20 18.38 -44.67
N GLU A 320 -22.32 17.83 -45.51
CA GLU A 320 -22.00 18.36 -46.84
C GLU A 320 -22.49 17.38 -47.92
N ARG A 321 -23.44 17.82 -48.74
CA ARG A 321 -23.97 17.01 -49.83
C ARG A 321 -22.97 16.86 -50.97
N VAL A 322 -22.62 15.62 -51.31
CA VAL A 322 -21.76 15.29 -52.46
C VAL A 322 -22.60 15.05 -53.71
N THR A 323 -23.59 14.16 -53.62
CA THR A 323 -24.53 13.85 -54.71
C THR A 323 -25.92 13.51 -54.16
N PRO A 324 -27.00 13.85 -54.90
CA PRO A 324 -27.03 14.66 -56.11
C PRO A 324 -26.89 16.17 -55.81
N LYS A 325 -26.15 16.90 -56.63
CA LYS A 325 -25.99 18.36 -56.51
C LYS A 325 -27.27 19.09 -56.93
N GLN A 326 -27.51 20.24 -56.29
CA GLN A 326 -28.63 21.12 -56.64
C GLN A 326 -28.51 21.63 -58.08
N GLY A 327 -29.56 21.46 -58.87
CA GLY A 327 -29.63 21.97 -60.24
C GLY A 327 -28.90 21.13 -61.29
N TYR A 328 -28.55 19.87 -61.02
CA TYR A 328 -27.86 19.00 -61.98
C TYR A 328 -28.76 17.92 -62.59
N LEU A 329 -28.43 17.52 -63.82
CA LEU A 329 -28.98 16.35 -64.50
C LEU A 329 -28.09 15.13 -64.22
N TYR A 330 -28.72 14.06 -63.73
CA TYR A 330 -28.12 12.75 -63.54
C TYR A 330 -28.77 11.75 -64.49
N VAL A 331 -27.95 10.91 -65.13
CA VAL A 331 -28.43 9.82 -66.02
C VAL A 331 -27.70 8.53 -65.65
N SER A 332 -28.45 7.53 -65.18
CA SER A 332 -27.97 6.22 -64.73
C SER A 332 -26.74 6.33 -63.83
N GLY A 333 -26.84 7.13 -62.78
CA GLY A 333 -25.78 7.38 -61.79
C GLY A 333 -24.78 8.48 -62.15
N GLY A 334 -24.62 8.81 -63.44
CA GLY A 334 -23.63 9.80 -63.86
C GLY A 334 -24.14 11.24 -63.81
N GLU A 335 -23.43 12.13 -63.13
CA GLU A 335 -23.59 13.59 -63.27
C GLU A 335 -23.30 14.01 -64.72
N LYS A 336 -24.18 14.81 -65.33
CA LYS A 336 -24.03 15.22 -66.75
C LYS A 336 -23.79 16.71 -66.92
N ARG A 337 -24.73 17.54 -66.47
CA ARG A 337 -24.68 19.00 -66.64
C ARG A 337 -25.65 19.69 -65.68
N GLN A 338 -25.43 20.98 -65.47
CA GLN A 338 -26.43 21.84 -64.83
C GLN A 338 -27.68 21.97 -65.72
N THR A 339 -28.84 22.08 -65.07
CA THR A 339 -30.12 22.32 -65.73
C THR A 339 -30.39 23.82 -65.83
N LEU A 340 -31.13 24.22 -66.86
CA LEU A 340 -31.42 25.63 -67.16
C LEU A 340 -32.30 26.33 -66.11
N LEU A 341 -33.07 25.57 -65.34
CA LEU A 341 -34.04 26.09 -64.36
C LEU A 341 -33.64 25.78 -62.90
N GLY A 342 -32.40 25.35 -62.66
CA GLY A 342 -31.89 25.04 -61.31
C GLY A 342 -32.56 23.84 -60.63
N LYS A 343 -33.29 23.01 -61.39
CA LYS A 343 -33.93 21.79 -60.87
C LYS A 343 -32.97 20.62 -60.97
N THR A 344 -32.90 19.80 -59.92
CA THR A 344 -32.19 18.53 -60.00
C THR A 344 -33.08 17.50 -60.68
N ILE A 345 -32.59 16.90 -61.77
CA ILE A 345 -33.34 15.93 -62.58
C ILE A 345 -32.54 14.62 -62.62
N ILE A 346 -33.21 13.50 -62.37
CA ILE A 346 -32.59 12.17 -62.32
C ILE A 346 -33.32 11.25 -63.30
N LEU A 347 -32.59 10.66 -64.23
CA LEU A 347 -33.09 9.65 -65.18
C LEU A 347 -32.39 8.32 -64.88
N GLY A 348 -33.11 7.35 -64.33
CA GLY A 348 -32.53 6.11 -63.80
C GLY A 348 -32.10 6.20 -62.33
N TRP A 349 -31.17 5.34 -61.91
CA TRP A 349 -30.61 5.33 -60.55
C TRP A 349 -29.67 6.53 -60.29
N VAL A 350 -29.44 6.85 -59.00
CA VAL A 350 -28.45 7.84 -58.55
C VAL A 350 -27.73 7.35 -57.29
N GLU A 351 -26.49 7.78 -57.06
CA GLU A 351 -25.84 7.64 -55.76
C GLU A 351 -26.15 8.88 -54.90
N ALA A 352 -26.85 8.69 -53.79
CA ALA A 352 -26.98 9.68 -52.73
C ALA A 352 -25.73 9.58 -51.85
N LYS A 353 -24.93 10.63 -51.75
CA LYS A 353 -23.68 10.63 -50.99
C LYS A 353 -23.51 11.95 -50.25
N VAL A 354 -23.07 11.86 -49.00
CA VAL A 354 -22.74 13.01 -48.16
C VAL A 354 -21.38 12.80 -47.48
N HIS A 355 -20.72 13.89 -47.14
CA HIS A 355 -19.75 13.94 -46.04
C HIS A 355 -20.51 14.40 -44.80
N ALA A 356 -20.30 13.73 -43.68
CA ALA A 356 -20.88 14.12 -42.40
C ALA A 356 -19.84 13.89 -41.30
N GLU A 357 -19.70 14.85 -40.40
CA GLU A 357 -18.68 14.87 -39.35
C GLU A 357 -19.27 15.50 -38.08
N ASP A 358 -18.70 15.14 -36.94
CA ASP A 358 -19.05 15.62 -35.61
C ASP A 358 -17.80 15.56 -34.69
N ASN A 359 -17.72 16.42 -33.68
CA ASN A 359 -16.56 16.52 -32.76
C ASN A 359 -16.38 15.28 -31.89
N MET A 360 -17.45 14.58 -31.50
CA MET A 360 -17.39 13.33 -30.74
C MET A 360 -17.88 12.12 -31.53
N GLY A 361 -18.15 12.31 -32.81
CA GLY A 361 -18.42 11.25 -33.77
C GLY A 361 -19.91 10.98 -34.01
N LEU A 362 -20.19 10.30 -35.12
CA LEU A 362 -21.55 10.03 -35.57
C LEU A 362 -22.04 8.66 -35.13
N GLU A 363 -23.27 8.60 -34.62
CA GLU A 363 -23.99 7.34 -34.39
C GLU A 363 -24.44 6.74 -35.73
N LYS A 364 -25.05 7.55 -36.61
CA LYS A 364 -25.57 7.12 -37.91
C LYS A 364 -25.94 8.26 -38.85
N VAL A 365 -25.98 7.95 -40.15
CA VAL A 365 -26.55 8.81 -41.21
C VAL A 365 -27.70 8.08 -41.90
N VAL A 366 -28.87 8.72 -41.99
CA VAL A 366 -30.10 8.14 -42.55
C VAL A 366 -30.58 8.93 -43.76
N PHE A 367 -30.70 8.26 -44.91
CA PHE A 367 -31.31 8.79 -46.13
C PHE A 367 -32.81 8.50 -46.15
N HIS A 368 -33.60 9.51 -46.47
CA HIS A 368 -35.05 9.48 -46.52
C HIS A 368 -35.56 9.92 -47.89
N VAL A 369 -36.64 9.30 -48.35
CA VAL A 369 -37.40 9.72 -49.54
C VAL A 369 -38.80 10.07 -49.11
N ASP A 370 -39.22 11.31 -49.37
CA ASP A 370 -40.51 11.88 -48.95
C ASP A 370 -40.81 11.69 -47.45
N GLY A 371 -39.78 11.89 -46.64
CA GLY A 371 -39.83 11.75 -45.18
C GLY A 371 -39.78 10.31 -44.66
N GLN A 372 -39.79 9.29 -45.52
CA GLN A 372 -39.66 7.88 -45.11
C GLN A 372 -38.20 7.42 -45.16
N PRO A 373 -37.65 6.79 -44.10
CA PRO A 373 -36.28 6.30 -44.09
C PRO A 373 -36.10 5.18 -45.10
N ARG A 374 -35.03 5.23 -45.89
CA ARG A 374 -34.70 4.27 -46.95
C ARG A 374 -33.38 3.57 -46.73
N HIS A 375 -32.38 4.27 -46.21
CA HIS A 375 -31.05 3.70 -46.00
C HIS A 375 -30.39 4.31 -44.77
N THR A 376 -29.65 3.49 -44.02
CA THR A 376 -28.90 3.91 -42.83
C THR A 376 -27.46 3.47 -42.98
N CYS A 377 -26.52 4.38 -42.76
CA CYS A 377 -25.09 4.13 -42.74
C CYS A 377 -24.59 4.37 -41.31
N TYR A 378 -23.79 3.44 -40.78
CA TYR A 378 -23.16 3.56 -39.46
C TYR A 378 -21.68 3.93 -39.53
N VAL A 379 -21.06 3.84 -40.71
CA VAL A 379 -19.65 4.15 -40.94
C VAL A 379 -19.47 4.81 -42.31
N PRO A 380 -18.45 5.69 -42.49
CA PRO A 380 -18.15 6.28 -43.77
C PRO A 380 -17.56 5.24 -44.76
N PRO A 381 -17.72 5.43 -46.09
CA PRO A 381 -18.40 6.55 -46.72
C PRO A 381 -19.93 6.46 -46.61
N TYR A 382 -20.58 7.57 -46.26
CA TYR A 382 -22.03 7.66 -46.17
C TYR A 382 -22.64 7.80 -47.56
N SER A 383 -22.90 6.68 -48.21
CA SER A 383 -23.56 6.65 -49.52
C SER A 383 -24.60 5.56 -49.66
N TRP A 384 -25.57 5.83 -50.53
CA TRP A 384 -26.68 4.96 -50.86
C TRP A 384 -26.92 5.00 -52.37
N ARG A 385 -26.88 3.84 -53.03
CA ARG A 385 -27.36 3.70 -54.41
C ARG A 385 -28.89 3.65 -54.38
N TRP A 386 -29.52 4.74 -54.82
CA TRP A 386 -30.96 4.83 -54.94
C TRP A 386 -31.43 4.42 -56.34
N ASP A 387 -32.13 3.30 -56.44
CA ASP A 387 -32.59 2.68 -57.68
C ASP A 387 -34.07 2.21 -57.65
N GLU A 388 -34.87 2.70 -56.70
CA GLU A 388 -36.30 2.40 -56.59
C GLU A 388 -37.07 2.89 -57.83
N THR A 389 -38.08 2.13 -58.27
CA THR A 389 -39.01 2.57 -59.33
C THR A 389 -39.89 3.71 -58.79
N ILE A 390 -39.66 4.93 -59.27
CA ILE A 390 -40.32 6.13 -58.76
C ILE A 390 -40.35 7.25 -59.81
N PHE A 391 -41.42 8.07 -59.78
CA PHE A 391 -41.69 9.07 -60.81
C PHE A 391 -42.24 10.37 -60.25
N GLY A 392 -41.68 11.47 -60.75
CA GLY A 392 -42.19 12.81 -60.50
C GLY A 392 -41.33 13.56 -59.49
N ARG A 393 -41.97 14.39 -58.67
CA ARG A 393 -41.29 15.26 -57.70
C ARG A 393 -41.19 14.55 -56.38
N HIS A 394 -39.98 14.45 -55.86
CA HIS A 394 -39.68 13.83 -54.57
C HIS A 394 -38.70 14.70 -53.79
N SER A 395 -38.65 14.49 -52.47
CA SER A 395 -37.54 15.00 -51.66
C SER A 395 -36.63 13.87 -51.22
N LEU A 396 -35.33 14.11 -51.32
CA LEU A 396 -34.28 13.28 -50.75
C LEU A 396 -33.70 14.05 -49.56
N LYS A 397 -33.89 13.52 -48.35
CA LYS A 397 -33.43 14.13 -47.10
C LYS A 397 -32.42 13.22 -46.42
N THR A 398 -31.28 13.78 -46.04
CA THR A 398 -30.28 13.10 -45.22
C THR A 398 -30.36 13.65 -43.79
N VAL A 399 -30.27 12.77 -42.79
CA VAL A 399 -30.21 13.13 -41.37
C VAL A 399 -29.01 12.45 -40.73
N ALA A 400 -28.09 13.22 -40.15
CA ALA A 400 -26.98 12.71 -39.35
C ALA A 400 -27.34 12.81 -37.87
N TYR A 401 -26.98 11.79 -37.11
CA TYR A 401 -27.17 11.69 -35.66
C TYR A 401 -25.79 11.44 -35.03
N ASP A 402 -25.43 12.19 -34.01
CA ASP A 402 -24.28 11.89 -33.16
C ASP A 402 -24.66 10.92 -32.02
N HIS A 403 -23.69 10.59 -31.16
CA HIS A 403 -23.91 9.76 -29.98
C HIS A 403 -24.59 10.48 -28.80
N ALA A 404 -24.67 11.81 -28.84
CA ALA A 404 -25.33 12.63 -27.82
C ALA A 404 -26.82 12.92 -28.12
N GLY A 405 -27.28 12.56 -29.32
CA GLY A 405 -28.64 12.81 -29.80
C GLY A 405 -28.82 14.14 -30.53
N ASN A 406 -27.74 14.89 -30.81
CA ASN A 406 -27.81 16.04 -31.71
C ASN A 406 -27.97 15.57 -33.16
N ILE A 407 -28.64 16.40 -33.96
CA ILE A 407 -28.99 16.07 -35.34
C ILE A 407 -28.66 17.19 -36.31
N ALA A 408 -28.30 16.80 -37.52
CA ALA A 408 -28.22 17.70 -38.67
C ALA A 408 -29.04 17.15 -39.84
N THR A 409 -29.55 18.05 -40.68
CA THR A 409 -30.36 17.64 -41.82
C THR A 409 -29.99 18.40 -43.08
N ASP A 410 -30.00 17.68 -44.20
CA ASP A 410 -29.84 18.23 -45.53
C ASP A 410 -30.96 17.69 -46.45
N GLU A 411 -31.62 18.55 -47.23
CA GLU A 411 -32.75 18.14 -48.08
C GLU A 411 -32.67 18.74 -49.49
N ILE A 412 -32.90 17.91 -50.50
CA ILE A 412 -32.97 18.30 -51.91
C ILE A 412 -34.29 17.89 -52.55
N LYS A 413 -34.89 18.84 -53.27
CA LYS A 413 -36.06 18.56 -54.12
C LYS A 413 -35.59 18.14 -55.51
N ILE A 414 -36.02 16.96 -55.94
CA ILE A 414 -35.62 16.37 -57.21
C ILE A 414 -36.82 16.03 -58.08
N ILE A 415 -36.59 15.93 -59.38
CA ILE A 415 -37.50 15.27 -60.32
C ILE A 415 -36.83 13.99 -60.78
N ILE A 416 -37.40 12.84 -60.45
CA ILE A 416 -36.84 11.53 -60.79
C ILE A 416 -37.78 10.77 -61.73
N PHE A 417 -37.18 10.12 -62.73
CA PHE A 417 -37.85 9.17 -63.61
C PHE A 417 -36.99 7.91 -63.63
N ASN A 418 -37.32 6.96 -62.75
CA ASN A 418 -36.63 5.68 -62.69
C ASN A 418 -37.64 4.56 -62.90
N ILE A 419 -37.47 3.83 -64.01
CA ILE A 419 -38.25 2.63 -64.33
C ILE A 419 -37.23 1.51 -64.21
N SER A 420 -37.34 0.66 -63.19
CA SER A 420 -36.49 -0.53 -63.12
C SER A 420 -36.77 -1.36 -64.39
N VAL A 421 -35.73 -1.59 -65.21
CA VAL A 421 -35.77 -2.53 -66.34
C VAL A 421 -35.23 -3.87 -65.88
#